data_AF-A0A8J5XMU1-F1
#
_entry.id   AF-A0A8J5XMU1-F1
#
_cell.length_a   1.000
_cell.length_b   1.000
_cell.length_c   1.000
_cell.angle_alpha   90.00
_cell.angle_beta   90.00
_cell.angle_gamma   90.00
#
_symmetry.space_group_name_H-M   'P 1'
#
loop_
_entity.id
_entity.type
_entity.pdbx_description
1 polymer ?
#
loop_
_entity_poly.entity_id
_entity_poly.type
_entity_poly.pdbx_seq_one_letter_code
_entity_poly.pdbx_strand_id
1 'polypeptide(L)'
;MESELNNLIKLWVLTTFSLSYSYHISAKISKGFPRLISIFPVIFLLSILPFNIHGFHLGAAHVFVLSWMANFKLLLFAFDRGPLSPPPANFILFILAACSPFKIKENSVKVLKGETPFQGNEPRVPSLILEAVNKASLLTLLFYSYNFKQYFHKHVLLILYFFHTYLTIQFLLAVAAIPAQICLPGVELEPQFNAPVRATSLQDFWGRRWNLRVSEALRLTIYSPIKTISSRLIGSRWASLPAVFATFVTSGFMHELIYYHIIRKKPTWEITWFFVLQGVLVDIEIFLKKKLVATEKFRLHEAISGPLALANIALTAGWLSYTQLLRNGVDEKVIKEFNAIVEFFKRSTYCISSKISKGFSRLVSIFPVIILFSFLLFNIHTFHFGVSHMFFLSWMANFKLLLFAFDKVPLSPLPSKPYLFILTACLPIKTKQYSESEPKVPTIIREATNKATLLVLLFCSYNFKHYFYRHLWLQYQLISCLLVWNWSHNSKHQFEPLHCKTFGDINGTLKSQIYFIRPYTVLWASLPTTFATFVTSSLIYEMIYYNIIHKSPTWKVTWFFILQ
;
A
#
# COMPACT_ATOMS: atom_id res chain seq x y z
N MET A 1 6.56 25.35 -1.01
CA MET A 1 7.00 24.00 -0.59
C MET A 1 8.13 24.07 0.42
N GLU A 2 9.19 24.84 0.17
CA GLU A 2 10.32 24.96 1.10
C GLU A 2 9.96 25.58 2.46
N SER A 3 9.13 26.63 2.47
CA SER A 3 8.59 27.24 3.71
C SER A 3 7.77 26.26 4.56
N GLU A 4 6.89 25.48 3.92
CA GLU A 4 6.09 24.42 4.55
C GLU A 4 6.98 23.31 5.13
N LEU A 5 8.03 22.92 4.41
CA LEU A 5 8.99 21.94 4.91
C LEU A 5 9.71 22.44 6.17
N ASN A 6 10.13 23.71 6.20
CA ASN A 6 10.72 24.31 7.40
C ASN A 6 9.73 24.33 8.58
N ASN A 7 8.46 24.68 8.34
CA ASN A 7 7.42 24.63 9.36
C ASN A 7 7.18 23.21 9.88
N LEU A 8 7.21 22.21 9.00
CA LEU A 8 7.10 20.80 9.36
C LEU A 8 8.28 20.34 10.22
N ILE A 9 9.51 20.73 9.88
CA ILE A 9 10.71 20.42 10.69
C ILE A 9 10.56 21.04 12.08
N LYS A 10 10.23 22.34 12.16
CA LYS A 10 10.02 23.03 13.44
C LYS A 10 8.94 22.35 14.28
N LEU A 11 7.83 21.96 13.66
CA LEU A 11 6.74 21.23 14.30
C LEU A 11 7.24 19.96 14.98
N TRP A 12 7.96 19.10 14.26
CA TRP A 12 8.42 17.81 14.77
C TRP A 12 9.54 17.94 15.80
N VAL A 13 10.43 18.92 15.65
CA VAL A 13 11.45 19.24 16.65
C VAL A 13 10.79 19.63 17.98
N LEU A 14 9.87 20.61 17.95
CA LEU A 14 9.17 21.07 19.16
C LEU A 14 8.30 19.97 19.77
N THR A 15 7.61 19.17 18.94
CA THR A 15 6.82 18.02 19.39
C THR A 15 7.69 17.01 20.13
N THR A 16 8.86 16.68 19.58
CA THR A 16 9.81 15.72 20.16
C THR A 16 10.32 16.20 21.52
N PHE A 17 10.75 17.46 21.62
CA PHE A 17 11.18 18.05 22.89
C PHE A 17 10.05 18.05 23.93
N SER A 18 8.83 18.39 23.53
CA SER A 18 7.68 18.48 24.44
C SER A 18 7.25 17.11 24.98
N LEU A 19 7.26 16.08 24.13
CA LEU A 19 6.95 14.72 24.54
C LEU A 19 8.08 14.10 25.37
N SER A 20 9.34 14.41 25.05
CA SER A 20 10.49 14.03 25.89
C SER A 20 10.40 14.65 27.28
N TYR A 21 10.10 15.95 27.38
CA TYR A 21 9.82 16.60 28.66
C TYR A 21 8.71 15.88 29.43
N SER A 22 7.59 15.58 28.76
CA SER A 22 6.44 14.90 29.40
C SER A 22 6.80 13.52 29.95
N TYR A 23 7.63 12.76 29.23
CA TYR A 23 8.13 11.45 29.65
C TYR A 23 9.06 11.53 30.89
N HIS A 24 9.98 12.49 30.90
CA HIS A 24 10.94 12.62 32.00
C HIS A 24 10.33 13.27 33.25
N ILE A 25 9.43 14.25 33.09
CA ILE A 25 8.83 14.95 34.22
C ILE A 25 7.85 14.05 35.00
N SER A 26 7.18 13.12 34.33
CA SER A 26 6.23 12.21 34.97
C SER A 26 6.88 11.24 35.95
N ALA A 27 8.19 10.98 35.81
CA ALA A 27 8.96 10.19 36.77
C ALA A 27 9.25 10.97 38.06
N LYS A 28 9.24 12.31 38.00
CA LYS A 28 9.55 13.19 39.14
C LYS A 28 8.30 13.70 39.86
N ILE A 29 7.15 13.74 39.17
CA ILE A 29 5.91 14.32 39.68
C ILE A 29 4.85 13.24 39.88
N SER A 30 4.15 13.32 41.01
CA SER A 30 3.06 12.40 41.35
C SER A 30 1.91 12.47 40.34
N LYS A 31 1.31 11.31 40.08
CA LYS A 31 0.13 11.18 39.21
C LYS A 31 -1.03 12.05 39.71
N GLY A 32 -1.90 12.43 38.77
CA GLY A 32 -3.07 13.25 39.03
C GLY A 32 -2.85 14.71 38.67
N PHE A 33 -3.40 15.60 39.50
CA PHE A 33 -3.40 17.04 39.24
C PHE A 33 -2.00 17.68 39.17
N PRO A 34 -1.01 17.32 40.01
CA PRO A 34 0.34 17.87 39.90
C PRO A 34 0.99 17.58 38.55
N ARG A 35 0.89 16.34 38.06
CA ARG A 35 1.39 15.95 36.73
C ARG A 35 0.62 16.64 35.60
N LEU A 36 -0.69 16.84 35.76
CA LEU A 36 -1.49 17.58 34.78
C LEU A 36 -0.99 19.02 34.62
N ILE A 37 -0.76 19.73 35.74
CA ILE A 37 -0.23 21.09 35.71
C ILE A 37 1.12 21.14 35.00
N SER A 38 2.03 20.19 35.30
CA SER A 38 3.34 20.17 34.64
C SER A 38 3.28 19.90 33.13
N ILE A 39 2.33 19.08 32.69
CA ILE A 39 2.16 18.71 31.26
C ILE A 39 1.26 19.73 30.52
N PHE A 40 0.51 20.57 31.23
CA PHE A 40 -0.42 21.53 30.63
C PHE A 40 0.24 22.47 29.58
N PRO A 41 1.44 23.03 29.80
CA PRO A 41 2.14 23.81 28.77
C PRO A 41 2.40 23.02 27.49
N VAL A 42 2.71 21.72 27.60
CA VAL A 42 2.88 20.84 26.45
C VAL A 42 1.57 20.63 25.70
N ILE A 43 0.47 20.38 26.42
CA ILE A 43 -0.85 20.22 25.80
C ILE A 43 -1.24 21.47 25.03
N PHE A 44 -1.03 22.65 25.62
CA PHE A 44 -1.27 23.93 24.95
C PHE A 44 -0.42 24.10 23.69
N LEU A 45 0.87 23.78 23.79
CA LEU A 45 1.80 23.89 22.67
C LEU A 45 1.41 22.95 21.51
N LEU A 46 1.10 21.68 21.79
CA LEU A 46 0.65 20.70 20.80
C LEU A 46 -0.71 21.06 20.16
N SER A 47 -1.55 21.85 20.84
CA SER A 47 -2.79 22.38 20.26
C SER A 47 -2.55 23.45 19.19
N ILE A 48 -1.50 24.27 19.33
CA ILE A 48 -1.28 25.44 18.46
C ILE A 48 -0.28 25.12 17.35
N LEU A 49 0.77 24.36 17.65
CA LEU A 49 1.86 24.07 16.73
C LEU A 49 1.43 23.63 15.32
N PRO A 50 0.44 22.72 15.14
CA PRO A 50 0.05 22.27 13.81
C PRO A 50 -0.53 23.37 12.91
N PHE A 51 -1.00 24.49 13.47
CA PHE A 51 -1.58 25.60 12.71
C PHE A 51 -0.57 26.34 11.83
N ASN A 52 0.73 26.10 12.02
CA ASN A 52 1.79 26.64 11.16
C ASN A 52 1.93 25.92 9.80
N ILE A 53 1.25 24.79 9.61
CA ILE A 53 1.19 24.06 8.33
C ILE A 53 -0.08 24.51 7.59
N HIS A 54 0.02 25.03 6.36
CA HIS A 54 -1.14 25.55 5.63
C HIS A 54 -1.76 24.56 4.64
N GLY A 55 -1.03 23.48 4.29
CA GLY A 55 -1.53 22.42 3.41
C GLY A 55 -2.74 21.69 4.01
N PHE A 56 -3.74 21.37 3.19
CA PHE A 56 -4.96 20.69 3.63
C PHE A 56 -4.67 19.32 4.24
N HIS A 57 -4.06 18.42 3.46
CA HIS A 57 -3.91 17.02 3.89
C HIS A 57 -2.90 16.88 5.03
N LEU A 58 -1.74 17.53 4.91
CA LEU A 58 -0.70 17.49 5.94
C LEU A 58 -1.15 18.24 7.19
N GLY A 59 -1.66 19.46 7.05
CA GLY A 59 -2.05 20.29 8.19
C GLY A 59 -3.20 19.66 9.00
N ALA A 60 -4.27 19.21 8.33
CA ALA A 60 -5.38 18.56 9.00
C ALA A 60 -4.95 17.26 9.72
N ALA A 61 -4.06 16.48 9.12
CA ALA A 61 -3.51 15.27 9.75
C ALA A 61 -2.71 15.59 11.02
N HIS A 62 -1.89 16.66 11.00
CA HIS A 62 -1.10 17.05 12.18
C HIS A 62 -1.97 17.66 13.28
N VAL A 63 -3.02 18.43 12.96
CA VAL A 63 -4.02 18.88 13.95
C VAL A 63 -4.69 17.67 14.59
N PHE A 64 -5.11 16.69 13.79
CA PHE A 64 -5.71 15.46 14.30
C PHE A 64 -4.75 14.67 15.22
N VAL A 65 -3.51 14.46 14.80
CA VAL A 65 -2.53 13.69 15.57
C VAL A 65 -2.10 14.42 16.84
N LEU A 66 -1.75 15.69 16.76
CA LEU A 66 -1.12 16.41 17.87
C LEU A 66 -2.15 17.09 18.76
N SER A 67 -3.02 17.93 18.19
CA SER A 67 -3.99 18.70 18.96
C SER A 67 -5.11 17.84 19.55
N TRP A 68 -5.41 16.70 18.92
CA TRP A 68 -6.41 15.74 19.41
C TRP A 68 -5.80 14.50 20.05
N MET A 69 -5.22 13.59 19.25
CA MET A 69 -4.88 12.26 19.73
C MET A 69 -3.78 12.28 20.80
N ALA A 70 -2.69 13.02 20.58
CA ALA A 70 -1.59 13.13 21.54
C ALA A 70 -2.04 13.83 22.83
N ASN A 71 -2.76 14.95 22.71
CA ASN A 71 -3.31 15.66 23.87
C ASN A 71 -4.25 14.80 24.73
N PHE A 72 -5.15 14.03 24.10
CA PHE A 72 -6.06 13.14 24.84
C PHE A 72 -5.30 12.04 25.57
N LYS A 73 -4.24 11.51 24.97
CA LYS A 73 -3.36 10.52 25.61
C LYS A 73 -2.53 11.14 26.74
N LEU A 74 -2.02 12.36 26.58
CA LEU A 74 -1.31 13.09 27.63
C LEU A 74 -2.21 13.45 28.81
N LEU A 75 -3.47 13.82 28.54
CA LEU A 75 -4.47 14.03 29.58
C LEU A 75 -4.70 12.76 30.39
N LEU A 76 -4.87 11.61 29.73
CA LEU A 76 -5.01 10.32 30.42
C LEU A 76 -3.73 9.95 31.19
N PHE A 77 -2.56 10.18 30.58
CA PHE A 77 -1.25 9.92 31.16
C PHE A 77 -1.00 10.70 32.45
N ALA A 78 -1.54 11.93 32.54
CA ALA A 78 -1.48 12.73 33.75
C ALA A 78 -2.06 11.98 34.96
N PHE A 79 -3.10 11.16 34.74
CA PHE A 79 -3.81 10.39 35.77
C PHE A 79 -3.46 8.89 35.79
N ASP A 80 -2.34 8.48 35.19
CA ASP A 80 -1.93 7.08 35.03
C ASP A 80 -2.98 6.21 34.32
N ARG A 81 -3.57 6.75 33.26
CA ARG A 81 -4.56 6.04 32.42
C ARG A 81 -4.15 6.06 30.95
N GLY A 82 -4.77 5.16 30.20
CA GLY A 82 -4.63 5.12 28.75
C GLY A 82 -3.32 4.49 28.27
N PRO A 83 -3.02 4.59 26.97
CA PRO A 83 -1.96 3.80 26.32
C PRO A 83 -0.53 4.25 26.66
N LEU A 84 -0.37 5.38 27.36
CA LEU A 84 0.92 5.88 27.81
C LEU A 84 1.25 5.47 29.26
N SER A 85 0.35 4.74 29.94
CA SER A 85 0.49 4.35 31.33
C SER A 85 0.42 2.81 31.48
N PRO A 86 1.46 2.15 32.05
CA PRO A 86 2.75 2.74 32.46
C PRO A 86 3.54 3.27 31.25
N PRO A 87 4.46 4.25 31.47
CA PRO A 87 5.29 4.78 30.39
C PRO A 87 6.10 3.65 29.74
N PRO A 88 6.15 3.57 28.39
CA PRO A 88 6.99 2.60 27.70
C PRO A 88 8.46 2.74 28.09
N ALA A 89 9.22 1.65 28.13
CA ALA A 89 10.62 1.66 28.57
C ALA A 89 11.54 2.58 27.74
N ASN A 90 11.20 2.80 26.47
CA ASN A 90 11.93 3.69 25.58
C ASN A 90 11.11 4.95 25.29
N PHE A 91 11.71 6.13 25.43
CA PHE A 91 11.08 7.41 25.13
C PHE A 91 10.64 7.53 23.65
N ILE A 92 11.32 6.87 22.70
CA ILE A 92 10.90 6.82 21.29
C ILE A 92 9.55 6.10 21.18
N LEU A 93 9.37 5.01 21.90
CA LEU A 93 8.09 4.30 21.95
C LEU A 93 7.00 5.13 22.63
N PHE A 94 7.36 5.96 23.63
CA PHE A 94 6.44 6.92 24.21
C PHE A 94 5.99 7.98 23.17
N ILE A 95 6.92 8.55 22.41
CA ILE A 95 6.62 9.53 21.35
C ILE A 95 5.72 8.91 20.28
N LEU A 96 6.10 7.72 19.79
CA LEU A 96 5.30 7.00 18.80
C LEU A 96 3.92 6.66 19.37
N ALA A 97 3.82 6.15 20.60
CA ALA A 97 2.54 5.85 21.22
C ALA A 97 1.68 7.10 21.44
N ALA A 98 2.28 8.26 21.73
CA ALA A 98 1.57 9.52 21.91
C ALA A 98 1.00 10.02 20.57
N CYS A 99 1.84 10.12 19.54
CA CYS A 99 1.45 10.65 18.23
C CYS A 99 0.63 9.67 17.39
N SER A 100 0.75 8.37 17.62
CA SER A 100 0.20 7.43 16.65
C SER A 100 -1.26 7.08 16.88
N PRO A 101 -2.11 7.12 15.85
CA PRO A 101 -3.51 6.74 15.97
C PRO A 101 -3.71 5.24 15.74
N PHE A 102 -2.89 4.38 16.35
CA PHE A 102 -3.10 2.93 16.34
C PHE A 102 -3.09 2.37 17.75
N LYS A 103 -3.58 1.14 17.86
CA LYS A 103 -3.47 0.32 19.06
C LYS A 103 -2.85 -1.00 18.69
N ILE A 104 -1.99 -1.49 19.56
CA ILE A 104 -1.35 -2.78 19.43
C ILE A 104 -2.36 -3.87 19.83
N LYS A 105 -2.50 -4.92 19.02
CA LYS A 105 -3.31 -6.09 19.38
C LYS A 105 -2.77 -6.72 20.66
N GLU A 106 -3.67 -7.14 21.54
CA GLU A 106 -3.33 -7.73 22.84
C GLU A 106 -2.42 -8.97 22.71
N ASN A 107 -2.64 -9.82 21.69
CA ASN A 107 -1.78 -10.98 21.43
C ASN A 107 -0.33 -10.57 21.09
N SER A 108 -0.12 -9.45 20.39
CA SER A 108 1.22 -8.93 20.14
C SER A 108 1.86 -8.32 21.39
N VAL A 109 1.06 -7.80 22.33
CA VAL A 109 1.57 -7.37 23.65
C VAL A 109 2.09 -8.57 24.45
N LYS A 110 1.41 -9.72 24.38
CA LYS A 110 1.86 -10.97 25.04
C LYS A 110 3.18 -11.46 24.45
N VAL A 111 3.34 -11.42 23.12
CA VAL A 111 4.61 -11.71 22.45
C VAL A 111 5.72 -10.76 22.90
N LEU A 112 5.45 -9.45 22.99
CA LEU A 112 6.43 -8.47 23.50
C LEU A 112 6.81 -8.70 24.97
N LYS A 113 5.96 -9.39 25.75
CA LYS A 113 6.22 -9.76 27.15
C LYS A 113 6.84 -11.16 27.32
N GLY A 114 7.12 -11.88 26.23
CA GLY A 114 7.69 -13.22 26.29
C GLY A 114 6.69 -14.33 26.64
N GLU A 115 5.39 -14.05 26.58
CA GLU A 115 4.34 -15.04 26.81
C GLU A 115 4.01 -15.80 25.51
N THR A 116 3.73 -17.10 25.61
CA THR A 116 3.36 -17.92 24.45
C THR A 116 2.01 -17.48 23.88
N PRO A 117 1.94 -17.07 22.61
CA PRO A 117 0.68 -16.65 22.01
C PRO A 117 -0.26 -17.85 21.84
N PHE A 118 -1.56 -17.64 22.04
CA PHE A 118 -2.57 -18.59 21.59
C PHE A 118 -2.52 -18.68 20.06
N GLN A 119 -2.23 -19.87 19.52
CA GLN A 119 -2.33 -20.16 18.09
C GLN A 119 -3.81 -20.20 17.68
N GLY A 120 -4.40 -19.03 17.43
CA GLY A 120 -5.61 -18.92 16.62
C GLY A 120 -5.22 -18.87 15.15
N ASN A 121 -5.93 -19.61 14.29
CA ASN A 121 -5.89 -19.47 12.83
C ASN A 121 -6.49 -18.13 12.41
N GLU A 122 -5.94 -17.00 12.85
CA GLU A 122 -6.37 -15.69 12.37
C GLU A 122 -5.78 -15.42 10.98
N PRO A 123 -6.59 -14.91 10.04
CA PRO A 123 -6.11 -14.55 8.71
C PRO A 123 -5.04 -13.46 8.83
N ARG A 124 -3.89 -13.68 8.16
CA ARG A 124 -2.80 -12.70 8.07
C ARG A 124 -3.37 -11.36 7.60
N VAL A 125 -3.36 -10.35 8.46
CA VAL A 125 -3.76 -8.99 8.11
C VAL A 125 -2.86 -8.51 6.97
N PRO A 126 -3.39 -7.91 5.89
CA PRO A 126 -2.58 -7.31 4.85
C PRO A 126 -1.54 -6.37 5.47
N SER A 127 -0.32 -6.32 4.92
CA SER A 127 0.67 -5.35 5.40
C SER A 127 0.04 -3.95 5.31
N LEU A 128 0.18 -3.12 6.36
CA LEU A 128 -0.37 -1.76 6.38
C LEU A 128 0.11 -0.93 5.19
N ILE A 129 1.30 -1.26 4.67
CA ILE A 129 1.85 -0.73 3.42
C ILE A 129 0.95 -1.08 2.23
N LEU A 130 0.54 -2.35 2.09
CA LEU A 130 -0.39 -2.78 1.03
C LEU A 130 -1.75 -2.10 1.19
N GLU A 131 -2.25 -1.95 2.42
CA GLU A 131 -3.48 -1.19 2.66
C GLU A 131 -3.32 0.28 2.22
N ALA A 132 -2.26 0.96 2.64
CA ALA A 132 -1.98 2.34 2.25
C ALA A 132 -1.86 2.50 0.73
N VAL A 133 -1.18 1.56 0.05
CA VAL A 133 -1.06 1.53 -1.42
C VAL A 133 -2.44 1.36 -2.08
N ASN A 134 -3.27 0.45 -1.58
CA ASN A 134 -4.62 0.25 -2.08
C ASN A 134 -5.52 1.48 -1.87
N LYS A 135 -5.42 2.17 -0.73
CA LYS A 135 -6.17 3.42 -0.51
C LYS A 135 -5.64 4.55 -1.40
N ALA A 136 -4.32 4.63 -1.60
CA ALA A 136 -3.70 5.63 -2.48
C ALA A 136 -4.12 5.45 -3.95
N SER A 137 -4.21 4.21 -4.44
CA SER A 137 -4.66 3.93 -5.80
C SER A 137 -6.14 4.29 -6.00
N LEU A 138 -7.00 3.93 -5.04
CA LEU A 138 -8.42 4.33 -5.06
C LEU A 138 -8.60 5.85 -4.99
N LEU A 139 -7.83 6.54 -4.14
CA LEU A 139 -7.83 8.01 -4.08
C LEU A 139 -7.40 8.61 -5.41
N THR A 140 -6.34 8.08 -6.04
CA THR A 140 -5.86 8.56 -7.34
C THR A 140 -6.94 8.43 -8.42
N LEU A 141 -7.63 7.30 -8.49
CA LEU A 141 -8.75 7.10 -9.41
C LEU A 141 -9.89 8.09 -9.13
N LEU A 142 -10.22 8.29 -7.86
CA LEU A 142 -11.26 9.23 -7.44
C LEU A 142 -10.89 10.68 -7.80
N PHE A 143 -9.65 11.10 -7.58
CA PHE A 143 -9.15 12.41 -8.01
C PHE A 143 -9.19 12.57 -9.53
N TYR A 144 -8.83 11.53 -10.29
CA TYR A 144 -8.94 11.54 -11.74
C TYR A 144 -10.39 11.74 -12.20
N SER A 145 -11.36 11.13 -11.51
CA SER A 145 -12.79 11.31 -11.81
C SER A 145 -13.27 12.75 -11.68
N TYR A 146 -12.62 13.57 -10.84
CA TYR A 146 -12.98 14.99 -10.68
C TYR A 146 -12.67 15.84 -11.91
N ASN A 147 -11.84 15.37 -12.84
CA ASN A 147 -11.68 16.03 -14.15
C ASN A 147 -13.00 16.04 -14.95
N PHE A 148 -13.92 15.13 -14.63
CA PHE A 148 -15.24 15.02 -15.25
C PHE A 148 -16.36 15.55 -14.34
N LYS A 149 -16.05 16.28 -13.26
CA LYS A 149 -17.03 16.71 -12.24
C LYS A 149 -18.20 17.50 -12.83
N GLN A 150 -17.96 18.25 -13.90
CA GLN A 150 -18.98 19.06 -14.59
C GLN A 150 -20.12 18.24 -15.20
N TYR A 151 -19.88 16.95 -15.48
CA TYR A 151 -20.89 16.04 -16.03
C TYR A 151 -21.67 15.29 -14.96
N PHE A 152 -21.27 15.38 -13.69
CA PHE A 152 -21.91 14.64 -12.60
C PHE A 152 -23.06 15.42 -11.98
N HIS A 153 -24.16 14.71 -11.73
CA HIS A 153 -25.26 15.25 -10.95
C HIS A 153 -24.80 15.56 -9.50
N LYS A 154 -25.35 16.60 -8.88
CA LYS A 154 -24.98 17.07 -7.53
C LYS A 154 -24.97 15.96 -6.45
N HIS A 155 -25.92 15.02 -6.51
CA HIS A 155 -25.97 13.92 -5.55
C HIS A 155 -24.87 12.88 -5.77
N VAL A 156 -24.48 12.64 -7.02
CA VAL A 156 -23.35 11.75 -7.35
C VAL A 156 -22.05 12.37 -6.83
N LEU A 157 -21.86 13.68 -7.04
CA LEU A 157 -20.71 14.41 -6.49
C LEU A 157 -20.64 14.30 -4.96
N LEU A 158 -21.77 14.49 -4.28
CA LEU A 158 -21.82 14.37 -2.82
C LEU A 158 -21.42 12.96 -2.34
N ILE A 159 -21.90 11.91 -3.02
CA ILE A 159 -21.50 10.52 -2.75
C ILE A 159 -19.99 10.34 -2.96
N LEU A 160 -19.43 10.86 -4.05
CA LEU A 160 -17.99 10.82 -4.30
C LEU A 160 -17.19 11.56 -3.22
N TYR A 161 -17.68 12.69 -2.71
CA TYR A 161 -17.02 13.40 -1.61
C TYR A 161 -17.07 12.62 -0.27
N PHE A 162 -18.14 11.87 -0.01
CA PHE A 162 -18.18 10.93 1.13
C PHE A 162 -17.10 9.85 1.00
N PHE A 163 -17.00 9.21 -0.17
CA PHE A 163 -15.96 8.21 -0.44
C PHE A 163 -14.56 8.80 -0.36
N HIS A 164 -14.36 10.00 -0.90
CA HIS A 164 -13.10 10.74 -0.77
C HIS A 164 -12.71 10.85 0.69
N THR A 165 -13.58 11.40 1.53
CA THR A 165 -13.28 11.67 2.94
C THR A 165 -12.97 10.37 3.68
N TYR A 166 -13.76 9.32 3.44
CA TYR A 166 -13.53 8.01 4.03
C TYR A 166 -12.19 7.39 3.61
N LEU A 167 -11.82 7.48 2.33
CA LEU A 167 -10.55 6.95 1.82
C LEU A 167 -9.36 7.77 2.29
N THR A 168 -9.48 9.10 2.33
CA THR A 168 -8.42 10.00 2.80
C THR A 168 -8.12 9.76 4.28
N ILE A 169 -9.15 9.63 5.13
CA ILE A 169 -8.93 9.34 6.55
C ILE A 169 -8.22 7.98 6.71
N GLN A 170 -8.66 6.94 6.01
CA GLN A 170 -7.98 5.63 6.06
C GLN A 170 -6.53 5.70 5.58
N PHE A 171 -6.28 6.39 4.45
CA PHE A 171 -4.94 6.56 3.92
C PHE A 171 -4.02 7.27 4.93
N LEU A 172 -4.47 8.40 5.49
CA LEU A 172 -3.70 9.17 6.46
C LEU A 172 -3.42 8.37 7.74
N LEU A 173 -4.40 7.63 8.25
CA LEU A 173 -4.23 6.77 9.43
C LEU A 173 -3.28 5.60 9.16
N ALA A 174 -3.34 4.99 7.98
CA ALA A 174 -2.44 3.92 7.59
C ALA A 174 -1.00 4.43 7.50
N VAL A 175 -0.78 5.59 6.85
CA VAL A 175 0.54 6.23 6.78
C VAL A 175 1.07 6.60 8.16
N ALA A 176 0.22 7.13 9.04
CA ALA A 176 0.61 7.49 10.41
C ALA A 176 1.02 6.27 11.26
N ALA A 177 0.60 5.05 10.88
CA ALA A 177 0.95 3.83 11.59
C ALA A 177 2.27 3.19 11.13
N ILE A 178 2.76 3.53 9.94
CA ILE A 178 3.99 2.95 9.35
C ILE A 178 5.22 3.14 10.25
N PRO A 179 5.53 4.33 10.80
CA PRO A 179 6.74 4.53 11.61
C PRO A 179 6.81 3.58 12.80
N ALA A 180 5.67 3.34 13.46
CA ALA A 180 5.65 2.44 14.59
C ALA A 180 5.74 0.98 14.21
N GLN A 181 5.18 0.58 13.06
CA GLN A 181 5.36 -0.79 12.55
C GLN A 181 6.84 -1.07 12.24
N ILE A 182 7.56 -0.07 11.71
CA ILE A 182 9.01 -0.16 11.46
C ILE A 182 9.79 -0.29 12.77
N CYS A 183 9.44 0.51 13.78
CA CYS A 183 10.11 0.46 15.09
C CYS A 183 9.71 -0.75 15.96
N LEU A 184 8.56 -1.38 15.68
CA LEU A 184 8.01 -2.53 16.41
C LEU A 184 7.69 -3.67 15.43
N PRO A 185 8.72 -4.32 14.84
CA PRO A 185 8.52 -5.41 13.91
C PRO A 185 7.82 -6.60 14.58
N GLY A 186 6.85 -7.20 13.88
CA GLY A 186 6.05 -8.33 14.38
C GLY A 186 4.84 -7.94 15.25
N VAL A 187 4.61 -6.63 15.44
CA VAL A 187 3.45 -6.14 16.17
C VAL A 187 2.25 -5.95 15.24
N GLU A 188 1.16 -6.65 15.54
CA GLU A 188 -0.10 -6.46 14.83
C GLU A 188 -0.86 -5.27 15.42
N LEU A 189 -1.35 -4.41 14.53
CA LEU A 189 -2.17 -3.27 14.90
C LEU A 189 -3.65 -3.61 14.75
N GLU A 190 -4.47 -3.11 15.67
CA GLU A 190 -5.91 -3.19 15.51
C GLU A 190 -6.38 -2.26 14.37
N PRO A 191 -7.38 -2.68 13.57
CA PRO A 191 -7.91 -1.87 12.50
C PRO A 191 -8.54 -0.57 13.04
N GLN A 192 -8.49 0.50 12.25
CA GLN A 192 -9.07 1.80 12.60
C GLN A 192 -10.57 1.88 12.24
N PHE A 193 -11.03 1.07 11.29
CA PHE A 193 -12.42 0.98 10.85
C PHE A 193 -12.87 -0.48 10.81
N ASN A 194 -14.17 -0.71 11.02
CA ASN A 194 -14.78 -2.03 10.92
C ASN A 194 -16.04 -1.99 10.04
N ALA A 195 -15.83 -2.04 8.72
CA ALA A 195 -16.89 -2.02 7.70
C ALA A 195 -18.06 -1.05 8.03
N PRO A 196 -17.85 0.28 8.07
CA PRO A 196 -18.87 1.26 8.49
C PRO A 196 -20.19 1.19 7.72
N VAL A 197 -20.13 0.80 6.45
CA VAL A 197 -21.31 0.63 5.58
C VAL A 197 -22.21 -0.54 5.99
N ARG A 198 -21.75 -1.41 6.90
CA ARG A 198 -22.54 -2.51 7.48
C ARG A 198 -23.12 -2.14 8.85
N ALA A 199 -23.21 -0.85 9.16
CA ALA A 199 -23.81 -0.40 10.41
C ALA A 199 -25.30 -0.72 10.44
N THR A 200 -25.75 -1.21 11.58
CA THR A 200 -27.16 -1.59 11.82
C THR A 200 -27.95 -0.50 12.53
N SER A 201 -27.26 0.50 13.08
CA SER A 201 -27.81 1.61 13.86
C SER A 201 -26.77 2.72 14.02
N LEU A 202 -27.16 3.91 14.51
CA LEU A 202 -26.22 5.01 14.73
C LEU A 202 -25.23 4.66 15.85
N GLN A 203 -25.70 3.99 16.90
CA GLN A 203 -24.82 3.49 17.96
C GLN A 203 -23.77 2.50 17.44
N ASP A 204 -24.16 1.60 16.54
CA ASP A 204 -23.24 0.64 15.92
C ASP A 204 -22.22 1.34 15.02
N PHE A 205 -22.67 2.31 14.20
CA PHE A 205 -21.80 3.11 13.34
C PHE A 205 -20.73 3.85 14.16
N TRP A 206 -21.14 4.71 15.09
CA TRP A 206 -20.21 5.57 15.86
C TRP A 206 -19.40 4.80 16.91
N GLY A 207 -19.99 3.77 17.52
CA GLY A 207 -19.38 3.07 18.64
C GLY A 207 -18.46 1.92 18.26
N ARG A 208 -18.70 1.26 17.12
CA ARG A 208 -18.08 -0.04 16.78
C ARG A 208 -17.50 -0.14 15.37
N ARG A 209 -17.73 0.84 14.50
CA ARG A 209 -17.34 0.74 13.08
C ARG A 209 -16.57 1.93 12.55
N TRP A 210 -16.95 3.14 12.92
CA TRP A 210 -16.33 4.38 12.47
C TRP A 210 -15.22 4.83 13.43
N ASN A 211 -14.01 5.02 12.90
CA ASN A 211 -12.85 5.59 13.58
C ASN A 211 -12.69 5.14 15.05
N LEU A 212 -12.37 3.87 15.23
CA LEU A 212 -12.29 3.21 16.54
C LEU A 212 -11.26 3.85 17.47
N ARG A 213 -10.27 4.55 16.91
CA ARG A 213 -9.19 5.22 17.63
C ARG A 213 -9.68 6.49 18.32
N VAL A 214 -10.49 7.28 17.61
CA VAL A 214 -11.19 8.43 18.19
C VAL A 214 -12.22 7.96 19.20
N SER A 215 -13.02 6.94 18.86
CA SER A 215 -14.04 6.40 19.76
C SER A 215 -13.45 5.84 21.06
N GLU A 216 -12.27 5.23 21.02
CA GLU A 216 -11.53 4.78 22.21
C GLU A 216 -10.98 5.97 23.02
N ALA A 217 -10.35 6.94 22.37
CA ALA A 217 -9.82 8.14 23.03
C ALA A 217 -10.91 8.90 23.77
N LEU A 218 -12.04 9.18 23.11
CA LEU A 218 -13.21 9.83 23.69
C LEU A 218 -13.85 9.00 24.80
N ARG A 219 -13.87 7.66 24.66
CA ARG A 219 -14.43 6.78 25.68
C ARG A 219 -13.68 6.88 27.00
N LEU A 220 -12.34 6.90 26.92
CA LEU A 220 -11.47 6.97 28.09
C LEU A 220 -11.45 8.38 28.71
N THR A 221 -11.43 9.43 27.88
CA THR A 221 -11.30 10.82 28.34
C THR A 221 -12.61 11.46 28.78
N ILE A 222 -13.72 11.18 28.09
CA ILE A 222 -14.99 11.88 28.27
C ILE A 222 -16.08 10.94 28.76
N TYR A 223 -16.40 9.89 28.00
CA TYR A 223 -17.55 9.03 28.26
C TYR A 223 -17.47 8.36 29.64
N SER A 224 -16.36 7.69 29.95
CA SER A 224 -16.22 6.90 31.17
C SER A 224 -16.26 7.77 32.45
N PRO A 225 -15.50 8.89 32.54
CA PRO A 225 -15.61 9.82 33.66
C PRO A 225 -17.02 10.39 33.82
N ILE A 226 -17.64 10.88 32.74
CA ILE A 226 -18.98 11.50 32.82
C ILE A 226 -20.04 10.46 33.18
N LYS A 227 -19.96 9.24 32.65
CA LYS A 227 -20.86 8.14 33.04
C LYS A 227 -20.72 7.81 34.52
N THR A 228 -19.50 7.80 35.05
CA THR A 228 -19.23 7.51 36.48
C THR A 228 -19.79 8.60 37.39
N ILE A 229 -19.69 9.87 36.98
CA ILE A 229 -20.28 10.99 37.72
C ILE A 229 -21.82 10.91 37.62
N SER A 230 -22.33 10.71 36.41
CA SER A 230 -23.77 10.68 36.14
C SER A 230 -24.48 9.50 36.80
N SER A 231 -23.81 8.35 36.96
CA SER A 231 -24.40 7.20 37.65
C SER A 231 -24.71 7.48 39.12
N ARG A 232 -23.95 8.39 39.75
CA ARG A 232 -24.20 8.84 41.13
C ARG A 232 -25.37 9.80 41.23
N LEU A 233 -25.68 10.56 40.16
CA LEU A 233 -26.70 11.61 40.15
C LEU A 233 -28.07 11.13 39.63
N ILE A 234 -28.08 10.39 38.51
CA ILE A 234 -29.30 9.99 37.80
C ILE A 234 -29.49 8.47 37.68
N GLY A 235 -28.65 7.70 38.38
CA GLY A 235 -28.67 6.25 38.40
C GLY A 235 -27.96 5.58 37.21
N SER A 236 -27.49 4.36 37.42
CA SER A 236 -26.71 3.58 36.44
C SER A 236 -27.45 3.34 35.12
N ARG A 237 -28.78 3.22 35.16
CA ARG A 237 -29.63 3.00 33.99
C ARG A 237 -29.55 4.16 33.00
N TRP A 238 -29.49 5.41 33.46
CA TRP A 238 -29.54 6.60 32.60
C TRP A 238 -28.21 7.32 32.44
N ALA A 239 -27.21 6.96 33.26
CA ALA A 239 -25.85 7.52 33.23
C ALA A 239 -25.18 7.55 31.84
N SER A 240 -25.57 6.66 30.92
CA SER A 240 -25.00 6.64 29.58
C SER A 240 -25.41 7.84 28.72
N LEU A 241 -26.58 8.44 28.95
CA LEU A 241 -27.11 9.52 28.11
C LEU A 241 -26.23 10.78 28.20
N PRO A 242 -26.05 11.43 29.38
CA PRO A 242 -25.17 12.59 29.48
C PRO A 242 -23.73 12.30 29.04
N ALA A 243 -23.27 11.05 29.22
CA ALA A 243 -21.94 10.63 28.77
C ALA A 243 -21.80 10.57 27.25
N VAL A 244 -22.82 10.07 26.53
CA VAL A 244 -22.86 10.08 25.06
C VAL A 244 -22.96 11.52 24.57
N PHE A 245 -23.91 12.30 25.08
CA PHE A 245 -24.08 13.69 24.68
C PHE A 245 -22.77 14.50 24.81
N ALA A 246 -22.13 14.45 25.98
CA ALA A 246 -20.86 15.14 26.19
C ALA A 246 -19.73 14.62 25.31
N THR A 247 -19.71 13.33 24.99
CA THR A 247 -18.75 12.74 24.05
C THR A 247 -18.90 13.34 22.65
N PHE A 248 -20.13 13.47 22.17
CA PHE A 248 -20.41 14.06 20.87
C PHE A 248 -20.13 15.57 20.84
N VAL A 249 -20.44 16.31 21.90
CA VAL A 249 -20.06 17.73 22.04
C VAL A 249 -18.54 17.90 21.94
N THR A 250 -17.77 17.13 22.71
CA THR A 250 -16.31 17.17 22.65
C THR A 250 -15.79 16.80 21.26
N SER A 251 -16.37 15.78 20.62
CA SER A 251 -16.04 15.44 19.23
C SER A 251 -16.32 16.60 18.28
N GLY A 252 -17.45 17.30 18.45
CA GLY A 252 -17.82 18.49 17.69
C GLY A 252 -16.77 19.59 17.79
N PHE A 253 -16.32 19.92 19.00
CA PHE A 253 -15.25 20.90 19.21
C PHE A 253 -13.94 20.53 18.53
N MET A 254 -13.54 19.25 18.58
CA MET A 254 -12.31 18.81 17.91
C MET A 254 -12.44 18.87 16.39
N HIS A 255 -13.62 18.59 15.83
CA HIS A 255 -13.86 18.75 14.40
C HIS A 255 -13.96 20.22 13.98
N GLU A 256 -14.51 21.10 14.83
CA GLU A 256 -14.49 22.54 14.60
C GLU A 256 -13.06 23.07 14.53
N LEU A 257 -12.17 22.59 15.41
CA LEU A 257 -10.75 22.92 15.37
C LEU A 257 -10.08 22.48 14.06
N ILE A 258 -10.40 21.28 13.58
CA ILE A 258 -9.92 20.77 12.28
C ILE A 258 -10.49 21.61 11.13
N TYR A 259 -11.77 21.97 11.17
CA TYR A 259 -12.41 22.79 10.14
C TYR A 259 -11.86 24.21 10.12
N TYR A 260 -11.62 24.79 11.29
CA TYR A 260 -10.96 26.08 11.45
C TYR A 260 -9.57 26.05 10.80
N HIS A 261 -8.81 24.98 10.98
CA HIS A 261 -7.53 24.79 10.32
C HIS A 261 -7.65 24.65 8.79
N ILE A 262 -8.60 23.84 8.31
CA ILE A 262 -8.80 23.56 6.89
C ILE A 262 -9.24 24.82 6.13
N ILE A 263 -10.24 25.51 6.69
CA ILE A 263 -10.96 26.63 6.06
C ILE A 263 -10.24 27.96 6.32
N ARG A 264 -9.56 28.11 7.47
CA ARG A 264 -8.87 29.35 7.89
C ARG A 264 -9.80 30.57 7.97
N LYS A 265 -11.06 30.37 8.35
CA LYS A 265 -12.05 31.42 8.62
C LYS A 265 -12.69 31.18 9.99
N LYS A 266 -13.37 32.21 10.52
CA LYS A 266 -14.04 32.12 11.83
C LYS A 266 -14.97 30.89 11.89
N PRO A 267 -14.95 30.13 13.01
CA PRO A 267 -15.84 28.98 13.22
C PRO A 267 -17.31 29.36 13.02
N THR A 268 -18.04 28.53 12.27
CA THR A 268 -19.50 28.70 12.08
C THR A 268 -20.30 27.78 13.00
N TRP A 269 -19.63 26.84 13.67
CA TRP A 269 -20.24 25.85 14.56
C TRP A 269 -21.17 24.84 13.87
N GLU A 270 -21.27 24.86 12.54
CA GLU A 270 -22.12 23.94 11.77
C GLU A 270 -21.67 22.48 11.95
N ILE A 271 -20.36 22.21 11.85
CA ILE A 271 -19.80 20.87 12.10
C ILE A 271 -19.95 20.46 13.58
N THR A 272 -19.84 21.40 14.52
CA THR A 272 -20.14 21.11 15.94
C THR A 272 -21.60 20.67 16.10
N TRP A 273 -22.54 21.38 15.50
CA TRP A 273 -23.97 21.04 15.52
C TRP A 273 -24.27 19.70 14.84
N PHE A 274 -23.52 19.31 13.80
CA PHE A 274 -23.61 17.96 13.23
C PHE A 274 -23.36 16.89 14.30
N PHE A 275 -22.28 17.00 15.06
CA PHE A 275 -21.99 16.03 16.11
C PHE A 275 -22.98 16.11 17.28
N VAL A 276 -23.39 17.30 17.70
CA VAL A 276 -24.41 17.46 18.74
C VAL A 276 -25.72 16.77 18.34
N LEU A 277 -26.18 16.99 17.11
CA LEU A 277 -27.38 16.35 16.57
C LEU A 277 -27.23 14.82 16.54
N GLN A 278 -26.09 14.32 16.06
CA GLN A 278 -25.79 12.87 16.07
C GLN A 278 -25.79 12.30 17.49
N GLY A 279 -25.27 13.03 18.48
CA GLY A 279 -25.30 12.63 19.88
C GLY A 279 -26.72 12.52 20.43
N VAL A 280 -27.56 13.51 20.16
CA VAL A 280 -28.99 13.50 20.54
C VAL A 280 -29.71 12.32 19.90
N LEU A 281 -29.48 12.04 18.61
CA LEU A 281 -30.10 10.92 17.91
C LEU A 281 -29.65 9.57 18.48
N VAL A 282 -28.37 9.42 18.83
CA VAL A 282 -27.86 8.20 19.50
C VAL A 282 -28.47 8.04 20.89
N ASP A 283 -28.67 9.14 21.63
CA ASP A 283 -29.31 9.09 22.95
C ASP A 283 -30.80 8.73 22.87
N ILE A 284 -31.53 9.26 21.88
CA ILE A 284 -32.89 8.84 21.56
C ILE A 284 -32.90 7.35 21.23
N GLU A 285 -31.96 6.87 20.40
CA GLU A 285 -31.84 5.44 20.08
C GLU A 285 -31.61 4.59 21.33
N ILE A 286 -30.72 5.01 22.24
CA ILE A 286 -30.46 4.33 23.51
C ILE A 286 -31.70 4.32 24.40
N PHE A 287 -32.40 5.44 24.50
CA PHE A 287 -33.61 5.58 25.29
C PHE A 287 -34.70 4.62 24.78
N LEU A 288 -34.97 4.65 23.47
CA LEU A 288 -35.93 3.78 22.81
C LEU A 288 -35.56 2.31 23.00
N LYS A 289 -34.30 1.92 22.75
CA LYS A 289 -33.83 0.54 22.97
C LYS A 289 -34.04 0.08 24.42
N LYS A 290 -33.76 0.93 25.42
CA LYS A 290 -33.95 0.59 26.84
C LYS A 290 -35.42 0.50 27.25
N LYS A 291 -36.32 1.26 26.61
CA LYS A 291 -37.77 1.19 26.83
C LYS A 291 -38.36 -0.03 26.13
N LEU A 292 -37.99 -0.28 24.88
CA LEU A 292 -38.44 -1.42 24.08
C LEU A 292 -38.05 -2.76 24.72
N VAL A 293 -36.80 -2.89 25.20
CA VAL A 293 -36.34 -4.07 25.96
C VAL A 293 -37.18 -4.27 27.23
N ALA A 294 -37.58 -3.20 27.92
CA ALA A 294 -38.43 -3.31 29.11
C ALA A 294 -39.88 -3.69 28.78
N THR A 295 -40.32 -3.54 27.54
CA THR A 295 -41.68 -3.86 27.08
C THR A 295 -41.75 -5.14 26.23
N GLU A 296 -40.63 -5.82 25.99
CA GLU A 296 -40.45 -6.98 25.08
C GLU A 296 -40.98 -6.81 23.64
N LYS A 297 -41.44 -5.62 23.28
CA LYS A 297 -42.09 -5.35 22.00
C LYS A 297 -41.09 -4.82 20.99
N PHE A 298 -41.06 -5.49 19.84
CA PHE A 298 -40.57 -5.03 18.55
C PHE A 298 -39.05 -4.71 18.44
N ARG A 299 -38.38 -5.41 17.52
CA ARG A 299 -37.03 -5.08 17.06
C ARG A 299 -37.11 -4.73 15.58
N LEU A 300 -36.69 -3.52 15.22
CA LEU A 300 -36.62 -3.12 13.81
C LEU A 300 -35.62 -4.04 13.09
N HIS A 301 -36.02 -4.61 11.95
CA HIS A 301 -35.17 -5.51 11.19
C HIS A 301 -33.92 -4.77 10.68
N GLU A 302 -32.77 -5.44 10.72
CA GLU A 302 -31.45 -4.87 10.36
C GLU A 302 -31.42 -4.27 8.95
N ALA A 303 -32.13 -4.92 8.02
CA ALA A 303 -32.27 -4.45 6.63
C ALA A 303 -32.96 -3.08 6.50
N ILE A 304 -33.68 -2.62 7.53
CA ILE A 304 -34.34 -1.32 7.56
C ILE A 304 -33.53 -0.35 8.43
N SER A 305 -33.09 -0.78 9.61
CA SER A 305 -32.39 0.09 10.56
C SER A 305 -31.02 0.54 10.05
N GLY A 306 -30.30 -0.32 9.33
CA GLY A 306 -28.99 -0.01 8.77
C GLY A 306 -29.05 1.08 7.70
N PRO A 307 -29.82 0.91 6.61
CA PRO A 307 -29.99 1.95 5.59
C PRO A 307 -30.52 3.26 6.17
N LEU A 308 -31.45 3.21 7.14
CA LEU A 308 -31.96 4.41 7.79
C LEU A 308 -30.87 5.17 8.58
N ALA A 309 -30.01 4.45 9.31
CA ALA A 309 -28.89 5.05 10.02
C ALA A 309 -27.88 5.69 9.06
N LEU A 310 -27.52 5.00 7.97
CA LEU A 310 -26.61 5.53 6.96
C LEU A 310 -27.20 6.73 6.21
N ALA A 311 -28.49 6.70 5.88
CA ALA A 311 -29.19 7.82 5.28
C ALA A 311 -29.22 9.04 6.21
N ASN A 312 -29.48 8.84 7.51
CA ASN A 312 -29.43 9.91 8.50
C ASN A 312 -28.05 10.57 8.55
N ILE A 313 -26.98 9.76 8.62
CA ILE A 313 -25.60 10.27 8.63
C ILE A 313 -25.31 11.02 7.33
N ALA A 314 -25.65 10.46 6.17
CA ALA A 314 -25.39 11.08 4.87
C ALA A 314 -26.13 12.41 4.70
N LEU A 315 -27.41 12.48 5.11
CA LEU A 315 -28.21 13.70 5.02
C LEU A 315 -27.69 14.78 5.96
N THR A 316 -27.47 14.45 7.23
CA THR A 316 -26.99 15.41 8.24
C THR A 316 -25.56 15.87 7.95
N ALA A 317 -24.68 14.99 7.48
CA ALA A 317 -23.32 15.37 7.06
C ALA A 317 -23.35 16.20 5.76
N GLY A 318 -24.20 15.86 4.79
CA GLY A 318 -24.38 16.68 3.58
C GLY A 318 -24.78 18.11 3.93
N TRP A 319 -25.73 18.25 4.86
CA TRP A 319 -26.25 19.54 5.30
C TRP A 319 -25.26 20.35 6.15
N LEU A 320 -24.72 19.79 7.23
CA LEU A 320 -23.99 20.56 8.24
C LEU A 320 -22.46 20.50 8.10
N SER A 321 -21.94 19.53 7.32
CA SER A 321 -20.51 19.30 7.15
C SER A 321 -20.06 19.65 5.72
N TYR A 322 -20.58 18.97 4.70
CA TYR A 322 -20.15 19.19 3.32
C TYR A 322 -20.60 20.54 2.77
N THR A 323 -21.78 21.04 3.12
CA THR A 323 -22.21 22.38 2.70
C THR A 323 -21.23 23.45 3.18
N GLN A 324 -20.71 23.33 4.41
CA GLN A 324 -19.70 24.25 4.95
C GLN A 324 -18.38 24.17 4.17
N LEU A 325 -17.92 22.95 3.84
CA LEU A 325 -16.69 22.74 3.07
C LEU A 325 -16.81 23.29 1.64
N LEU A 326 -17.92 22.99 0.96
CA LEU A 326 -18.17 23.42 -0.42
C LEU A 326 -18.35 24.94 -0.53
N ARG A 327 -19.09 25.56 0.41
CA ARG A 327 -19.26 27.02 0.47
C ARG A 327 -17.92 27.77 0.62
N ASN A 328 -16.89 27.09 1.12
CA ASN A 328 -15.55 27.65 1.29
C ASN A 328 -14.53 27.17 0.25
N GLY A 329 -14.96 26.48 -0.82
CA GLY A 329 -14.09 26.05 -1.92
C GLY A 329 -13.03 25.03 -1.50
N VAL A 330 -13.30 24.26 -0.44
CA VAL A 330 -12.33 23.26 0.07
C VAL A 330 -12.11 22.14 -0.95
N ASP A 331 -13.12 21.76 -1.71
CA ASP A 331 -13.01 20.75 -2.77
C ASP A 331 -12.05 21.20 -3.87
N GLU A 332 -12.10 22.48 -4.28
CA GLU A 332 -11.17 23.05 -5.26
C GLU A 332 -9.75 23.12 -4.70
N LYS A 333 -9.60 23.54 -3.44
CA LYS A 333 -8.29 23.56 -2.75
C LYS A 333 -7.66 22.16 -2.75
N VAL A 334 -8.42 21.14 -2.39
CA VAL A 334 -7.96 19.75 -2.32
C VAL A 334 -7.55 19.21 -3.69
N ILE A 335 -8.34 19.46 -4.73
CA ILE A 335 -8.00 19.06 -6.11
C ILE A 335 -6.72 19.77 -6.57
N LYS A 336 -6.57 21.06 -6.26
CA LYS A 336 -5.38 21.84 -6.63
C LYS A 336 -4.11 21.31 -5.94
N GLU A 337 -4.18 21.00 -4.65
CA GLU A 337 -3.06 20.41 -3.91
C GLU A 337 -2.65 19.06 -4.50
N PHE A 338 -3.62 18.19 -4.81
CA PHE A 338 -3.34 16.90 -5.44
C PHE A 338 -2.66 17.05 -6.80
N ASN A 339 -3.18 17.93 -7.67
CA ASN A 339 -2.60 18.17 -8.99
C ASN A 339 -1.17 18.70 -8.91
N ALA A 340 -0.88 19.58 -7.94
CA ALA A 340 0.48 20.08 -7.70
C ALA A 340 1.45 18.95 -7.28
N ILE A 341 0.99 18.00 -6.46
CA ILE A 341 1.78 16.81 -6.09
C ILE A 341 2.06 15.95 -7.32
N VAL A 342 1.04 15.67 -8.14
CA VAL A 342 1.19 14.89 -9.37
C VAL A 342 2.18 15.56 -10.33
N GLU A 343 2.09 16.88 -10.50
CA GLU A 343 3.01 17.65 -11.33
C GLU A 343 4.45 17.62 -10.79
N PHE A 344 4.62 17.75 -9.46
CA PHE A 344 5.91 17.60 -8.81
C PHE A 344 6.54 16.23 -9.07
N PHE A 345 5.77 15.16 -8.98
CA PHE A 345 6.24 13.81 -9.30
C PHE A 345 6.58 13.67 -10.78
N LYS A 346 5.73 14.17 -11.70
CA LYS A 346 6.01 14.16 -13.15
C LYS A 346 7.32 14.88 -13.46
N ARG A 347 7.54 16.08 -12.91
CA ARG A 347 8.76 16.86 -13.09
C ARG A 347 9.98 16.17 -12.50
N SER A 348 9.85 15.55 -11.33
CA SER A 348 10.91 14.78 -10.69
C SER A 348 11.27 13.55 -11.52
N THR A 349 10.28 12.79 -12.01
CA THR A 349 10.51 11.64 -12.91
C THR A 349 11.12 12.07 -14.23
N TYR A 350 10.73 13.23 -14.79
CA TYR A 350 11.32 13.76 -16.01
C TYR A 350 12.77 14.20 -15.78
N CYS A 351 13.07 14.88 -14.67
CA CYS A 351 14.42 15.28 -14.29
C CYS A 351 15.31 14.04 -14.05
N ILE A 352 14.80 13.04 -13.35
CA ILE A 352 15.47 11.75 -13.12
C ILE A 352 15.67 11.01 -14.45
N SER A 353 14.64 10.90 -15.29
CA SER A 353 14.70 10.29 -16.63
C SER A 353 15.67 11.01 -17.56
N SER A 354 15.77 12.34 -17.47
CA SER A 354 16.71 13.15 -18.26
C SER A 354 18.16 13.03 -17.80
N LYS A 355 18.39 12.70 -16.52
CA LYS A 355 19.72 12.47 -15.93
C LYS A 355 20.18 11.01 -16.04
N ILE A 356 19.26 10.10 -16.31
CA ILE A 356 19.53 8.68 -16.40
C ILE A 356 19.71 8.29 -17.87
N SER A 357 20.71 7.46 -18.18
CA SER A 357 20.98 7.03 -19.55
C SER A 357 19.73 6.43 -20.22
N LYS A 358 19.55 6.66 -21.53
CA LYS A 358 18.43 6.11 -22.32
C LYS A 358 18.21 4.60 -22.08
N GLY A 359 19.27 3.85 -21.77
CA GLY A 359 19.21 2.43 -21.47
C GLY A 359 18.47 2.08 -20.17
N PHE A 360 18.59 2.88 -19.12
CA PHE A 360 17.89 2.62 -17.86
C PHE A 360 16.42 3.06 -17.91
N SER A 361 16.08 4.10 -18.67
CA SER A 361 14.66 4.42 -18.94
C SER A 361 13.95 3.27 -19.67
N ARG A 362 14.63 2.62 -20.62
CA ARG A 362 14.13 1.42 -21.31
C ARG A 362 14.06 0.20 -20.39
N LEU A 363 15.02 0.07 -19.47
CA LEU A 363 15.03 -0.99 -18.47
C LEU A 363 13.83 -0.87 -17.52
N VAL A 364 13.54 0.34 -17.02
CA VAL A 364 12.37 0.59 -16.15
C VAL A 364 11.05 0.29 -16.88
N SER A 365 10.93 0.59 -18.17
CA SER A 365 9.72 0.26 -18.95
C SER A 365 9.57 -1.23 -19.26
N ILE A 366 10.68 -1.98 -19.38
CA ILE A 366 10.67 -3.43 -19.62
C ILE A 366 10.59 -4.21 -18.29
N PHE A 367 10.89 -3.59 -17.16
CA PHE A 367 10.93 -4.20 -15.82
C PHE A 367 9.63 -4.90 -15.40
N PRO A 368 8.42 -4.33 -15.61
CA PRO A 368 7.17 -5.02 -15.30
C PRO A 368 6.99 -6.31 -16.11
N VAL A 369 7.48 -6.33 -17.35
CA VAL A 369 7.46 -7.52 -18.22
C VAL A 369 8.43 -8.57 -17.69
N ILE A 370 9.66 -8.20 -17.31
CA ILE A 370 10.65 -9.11 -16.72
C ILE A 370 10.15 -9.71 -15.39
N ILE A 371 9.50 -8.90 -14.54
CA ILE A 371 8.89 -9.37 -13.29
C ILE A 371 7.75 -10.35 -13.57
N LEU A 372 6.86 -10.03 -14.52
CA LEU A 372 5.77 -10.90 -14.92
C LEU A 372 6.30 -12.26 -15.40
N PHE A 373 7.35 -12.26 -16.22
CA PHE A 373 8.05 -13.49 -16.68
C PHE A 373 8.64 -14.30 -15.53
N SER A 374 9.22 -13.63 -14.53
CA SER A 374 9.84 -14.28 -13.36
C SER A 374 8.79 -14.89 -12.43
N PHE A 375 7.63 -14.23 -12.25
CA PHE A 375 6.51 -14.74 -11.45
C PHE A 375 5.77 -15.91 -12.12
N LEU A 376 5.68 -15.91 -13.46
CA LEU A 376 5.03 -16.99 -14.23
C LEU A 376 5.76 -18.34 -14.09
N LEU A 377 7.08 -18.33 -13.86
CA LEU A 377 7.88 -19.54 -13.60
C LEU A 377 7.62 -20.14 -12.21
N PHE A 378 7.36 -19.29 -11.20
CA PHE A 378 7.15 -19.73 -9.82
C PHE A 378 5.78 -20.35 -9.56
N ASN A 379 4.79 -20.10 -10.42
CA ASN A 379 3.41 -20.58 -10.23
C ASN A 379 3.12 -21.96 -10.86
N ILE A 380 4.12 -22.61 -11.47
CA ILE A 380 3.96 -23.93 -12.09
C ILE A 380 4.41 -24.99 -11.07
N HIS A 381 3.48 -25.49 -10.26
CA HIS A 381 3.73 -26.41 -9.15
C HIS A 381 4.01 -27.88 -9.54
N THR A 382 4.24 -28.21 -10.81
CA THR A 382 4.45 -29.60 -11.26
C THR A 382 5.88 -29.83 -11.76
N PHE A 383 6.69 -30.43 -10.89
CA PHE A 383 8.08 -30.81 -11.14
C PHE A 383 8.14 -32.12 -11.95
N HIS A 384 8.28 -32.02 -13.28
CA HIS A 384 8.91 -33.05 -14.11
C HIS A 384 9.62 -32.39 -15.30
N PHE A 385 10.69 -33.05 -15.77
CA PHE A 385 11.74 -32.73 -16.77
C PHE A 385 11.52 -31.63 -17.86
N GLY A 386 10.30 -31.16 -18.14
CA GLY A 386 10.01 -30.04 -19.03
C GLY A 386 10.28 -28.64 -18.45
N VAL A 387 10.37 -28.50 -17.12
CA VAL A 387 10.61 -27.20 -16.45
C VAL A 387 12.01 -26.65 -16.74
N SER A 388 13.03 -27.50 -16.91
CA SER A 388 14.40 -27.05 -17.20
C SER A 388 14.54 -26.36 -18.56
N HIS A 389 13.87 -26.88 -19.59
CA HIS A 389 13.89 -26.30 -20.94
C HIS A 389 13.06 -25.01 -21.01
N MET A 390 11.90 -24.97 -20.34
CA MET A 390 11.06 -23.76 -20.26
C MET A 390 11.72 -22.66 -19.43
N PHE A 391 12.43 -23.03 -18.36
CA PHE A 391 13.27 -22.13 -17.58
C PHE A 391 14.41 -21.57 -18.43
N PHE A 392 15.11 -22.42 -19.20
CA PHE A 392 16.22 -21.99 -20.05
C PHE A 392 15.79 -21.00 -21.15
N LEU A 393 14.65 -21.25 -21.81
CA LEU A 393 14.10 -20.36 -22.84
C LEU A 393 13.60 -19.02 -22.24
N SER A 394 12.98 -19.06 -21.07
CA SER A 394 12.54 -17.85 -20.35
C SER A 394 13.72 -17.01 -19.84
N TRP A 395 14.71 -17.67 -19.23
CA TRP A 395 15.95 -17.03 -18.77
C TRP A 395 16.69 -16.35 -19.93
N MET A 396 16.82 -17.04 -21.07
CA MET A 396 17.49 -16.50 -22.25
C MET A 396 16.71 -15.35 -22.90
N ALA A 397 15.37 -15.42 -22.93
CA ALA A 397 14.53 -14.31 -23.40
C ALA A 397 14.69 -13.07 -22.51
N ASN A 398 14.63 -13.24 -21.18
CA ASN A 398 14.83 -12.14 -20.24
C ASN A 398 16.22 -11.51 -20.36
N PHE A 399 17.26 -12.33 -20.52
CA PHE A 399 18.62 -11.82 -20.69
C PHE A 399 18.79 -11.05 -22.00
N LYS A 400 18.21 -11.53 -23.11
CA LYS A 400 18.28 -10.84 -24.40
C LYS A 400 17.44 -9.57 -24.43
N LEU A 401 16.28 -9.54 -23.76
CA LEU A 401 15.47 -8.33 -23.58
C LEU A 401 16.17 -7.29 -22.68
N LEU A 402 16.90 -7.74 -21.67
CA LEU A 402 17.75 -6.89 -20.84
C LEU A 402 18.88 -6.27 -21.68
N LEU A 403 19.57 -7.07 -22.50
CA LEU A 403 20.58 -6.59 -23.44
C LEU A 403 20.00 -5.60 -24.47
N PHE A 404 18.78 -5.85 -24.95
CA PHE A 404 18.06 -4.94 -25.85
C PHE A 404 17.80 -3.57 -25.21
N ALA A 405 17.47 -3.53 -23.91
CA ALA A 405 17.30 -2.26 -23.19
C ALA A 405 18.55 -1.36 -23.29
N PHE A 406 19.74 -1.95 -23.44
CA PHE A 406 21.03 -1.27 -23.58
C PHE A 406 21.57 -1.23 -25.02
N ASP A 407 20.72 -1.41 -26.05
CA ASP A 407 21.09 -1.43 -27.47
C ASP A 407 22.13 -2.52 -27.84
N LYS A 408 22.21 -3.61 -27.07
CA LYS A 408 23.15 -4.72 -27.33
C LYS A 408 22.52 -5.85 -28.14
N VAL A 409 23.37 -6.53 -28.90
CA VAL A 409 23.09 -7.77 -29.68
C VAL A 409 22.55 -8.86 -28.73
N PRO A 410 21.61 -9.74 -29.14
CA PRO A 410 21.21 -10.07 -30.51
C PRO A 410 19.93 -9.39 -31.03
N LEU A 411 19.24 -8.60 -30.21
CA LEU A 411 17.99 -7.94 -30.60
C LEU A 411 18.21 -6.51 -31.14
N SER A 412 19.47 -6.05 -31.16
CA SER A 412 19.91 -4.78 -31.74
C SER A 412 20.82 -5.05 -32.95
N PRO A 413 20.53 -4.51 -34.16
CA PRO A 413 19.38 -3.66 -34.47
C PRO A 413 18.06 -4.43 -34.43
N LEU A 414 16.95 -3.71 -34.15
CA LEU A 414 15.61 -4.29 -34.11
C LEU A 414 15.37 -5.06 -35.42
N PRO A 415 14.98 -6.35 -35.38
CA PRO A 415 14.62 -7.11 -36.57
C PRO A 415 13.58 -6.37 -37.42
N SER A 416 13.40 -6.76 -38.68
CA SER A 416 12.38 -6.15 -39.56
C SER A 416 10.99 -6.77 -39.41
N LYS A 417 10.90 -7.99 -38.86
CA LYS A 417 9.64 -8.74 -38.71
C LYS A 417 9.43 -9.24 -37.27
N PRO A 418 8.20 -9.17 -36.74
CA PRO A 418 7.90 -9.49 -35.33
C PRO A 418 8.20 -10.94 -34.96
N TYR A 419 7.96 -11.89 -35.87
CA TYR A 419 8.28 -13.30 -35.62
C TYR A 419 9.79 -13.53 -35.48
N LEU A 420 10.62 -12.74 -36.15
CA LEU A 420 12.08 -12.85 -36.08
C LEU A 420 12.61 -12.33 -34.74
N PHE A 421 11.96 -11.30 -34.18
CA PHE A 421 12.24 -10.81 -32.83
C PHE A 421 11.89 -11.84 -31.77
N ILE A 422 10.71 -12.44 -31.86
CA ILE A 422 10.26 -13.50 -30.96
C ILE A 422 11.23 -14.70 -31.00
N LEU A 423 11.57 -15.18 -32.21
CA LEU A 423 12.51 -16.29 -32.38
C LEU A 423 13.90 -15.96 -31.82
N THR A 424 14.42 -14.76 -32.09
CA THR A 424 15.75 -14.35 -31.61
C THR A 424 15.78 -14.13 -30.10
N ALA A 425 14.67 -13.67 -29.51
CA ALA A 425 14.52 -13.52 -28.07
C ALA A 425 14.45 -14.88 -27.36
N CYS A 426 13.63 -15.80 -27.86
CA CYS A 426 13.33 -17.05 -27.16
C CYS A 426 14.36 -18.17 -27.39
N LEU A 427 15.02 -18.22 -28.54
CA LEU A 427 15.92 -19.32 -28.91
C LEU A 427 17.40 -18.91 -28.84
N PRO A 428 18.36 -19.86 -28.74
CA PRO A 428 19.80 -19.59 -28.69
C PRO A 428 20.36 -19.26 -30.08
N ILE A 429 19.76 -18.28 -30.76
CA ILE A 429 20.09 -17.83 -32.11
C ILE A 429 20.75 -16.45 -32.05
N LYS A 430 21.71 -16.20 -32.94
CA LYS A 430 22.29 -14.89 -33.23
C LYS A 430 22.08 -14.59 -34.71
N THR A 431 21.52 -13.43 -35.04
CA THR A 431 21.38 -12.97 -36.43
C THR A 431 22.71 -12.39 -36.91
N LYS A 432 23.21 -12.84 -38.07
CA LYS A 432 24.39 -12.28 -38.76
C LYS A 432 23.92 -11.66 -40.07
N GLN A 433 24.27 -10.40 -40.35
CA GLN A 433 24.09 -9.82 -41.68
C GLN A 433 25.23 -10.31 -42.58
N TYR A 434 24.90 -10.87 -43.74
CA TYR A 434 25.87 -11.31 -44.75
C TYR A 434 25.90 -10.31 -45.91
N SER A 435 27.10 -10.02 -46.42
CA SER A 435 27.32 -9.39 -47.73
C SER A 435 27.33 -10.47 -48.82
N GLU A 436 26.85 -10.12 -50.01
CA GLU A 436 26.63 -11.01 -51.14
C GLU A 436 27.92 -11.59 -51.73
N SER A 437 28.38 -12.76 -51.26
CA SER A 437 29.25 -13.66 -52.04
C SER A 437 29.47 -14.99 -51.32
N GLU A 438 28.63 -16.02 -51.55
CA GLU A 438 28.97 -17.48 -51.50
C GLU A 438 27.72 -18.37 -51.71
N PRO A 439 27.83 -19.59 -52.30
CA PRO A 439 26.67 -20.32 -52.82
C PRO A 439 26.00 -21.34 -51.87
N LYS A 440 24.66 -21.32 -51.96
CA LYS A 440 23.54 -22.23 -51.63
C LYS A 440 23.75 -23.49 -50.76
N VAL A 441 22.88 -23.61 -49.75
CA VAL A 441 22.84 -24.70 -48.76
C VAL A 441 21.50 -25.48 -48.79
N PRO A 442 21.37 -26.57 -49.56
CA PRO A 442 20.17 -27.43 -49.52
C PRO A 442 20.14 -28.37 -48.31
N THR A 443 21.29 -28.67 -47.70
CA THR A 443 21.46 -29.66 -46.63
C THR A 443 20.97 -29.19 -45.26
N ILE A 444 21.09 -27.89 -44.94
CA ILE A 444 20.69 -27.34 -43.64
C ILE A 444 19.17 -27.26 -43.49
N ILE A 445 18.43 -26.98 -44.57
CA ILE A 445 16.95 -26.92 -44.53
C ILE A 445 16.39 -28.31 -44.21
N ARG A 446 16.96 -29.37 -44.79
CA ARG A 446 16.54 -30.76 -44.51
C ARG A 446 16.80 -31.13 -43.05
N GLU A 447 17.92 -30.70 -42.47
CA GLU A 447 18.28 -31.01 -41.09
C GLU A 447 17.48 -30.23 -40.05
N ALA A 448 17.18 -28.95 -40.33
CA ALA A 448 16.34 -28.11 -39.47
C ALA A 448 14.87 -28.56 -39.49
N THR A 449 14.37 -28.98 -40.66
CA THR A 449 13.02 -29.53 -40.80
C THR A 449 12.92 -30.85 -40.04
N ASN A 450 13.89 -31.75 -40.19
CA ASN A 450 13.90 -33.02 -39.46
C ASN A 450 13.96 -32.85 -37.93
N LYS A 451 14.73 -31.87 -37.42
CA LYS A 451 14.81 -31.59 -35.97
C LYS A 451 13.57 -30.88 -35.44
N ALA A 452 12.94 -29.99 -36.22
CA ALA A 452 11.65 -29.39 -35.86
C ALA A 452 10.53 -30.43 -35.85
N THR A 453 10.50 -31.34 -36.82
CA THR A 453 9.55 -32.46 -36.87
C THR A 453 9.78 -33.43 -35.71
N LEU A 454 11.04 -33.71 -35.33
CA LEU A 454 11.36 -34.52 -34.15
C LEU A 454 10.89 -33.84 -32.85
N LEU A 455 11.04 -32.52 -32.74
CA LEU A 455 10.56 -31.73 -31.60
C LEU A 455 9.02 -31.77 -31.51
N VAL A 456 8.33 -31.64 -32.65
CA VAL A 456 6.87 -31.74 -32.74
C VAL A 456 6.39 -33.16 -32.41
N LEU A 457 7.08 -34.20 -32.90
CA LEU A 457 6.77 -35.60 -32.59
C LEU A 457 7.02 -35.94 -31.11
N LEU A 458 8.08 -35.39 -30.49
CA LEU A 458 8.34 -35.49 -29.04
C LEU A 458 7.29 -34.73 -28.21
N PHE A 459 6.75 -33.63 -28.73
CA PHE A 459 5.65 -32.90 -28.10
C PHE A 459 4.31 -33.64 -28.24
N CYS A 460 4.09 -34.35 -29.35
CA CYS A 460 2.88 -35.14 -29.60
C CYS A 460 2.90 -36.52 -28.91
N SER A 461 4.07 -37.12 -28.64
CA SER A 461 4.19 -38.44 -28.01
C SER A 461 4.13 -38.43 -26.48
N TYR A 462 4.19 -37.26 -25.84
CA TYR A 462 4.18 -37.15 -24.37
C TYR A 462 2.77 -36.88 -23.82
N ASN A 463 2.12 -37.97 -23.43
CA ASN A 463 0.78 -38.12 -22.80
C ASN A 463 -0.05 -36.85 -22.48
N PHE A 464 -1.25 -36.87 -23.05
CA PHE A 464 -2.37 -35.91 -23.05
C PHE A 464 -3.01 -35.62 -21.67
N LYS A 465 -2.30 -35.03 -20.70
CA LYS A 465 -2.97 -34.57 -19.44
C LYS A 465 -2.79 -33.11 -19.03
N HIS A 466 -1.87 -32.34 -19.61
CA HIS A 466 -1.63 -30.94 -19.24
C HIS A 466 -1.74 -29.95 -20.42
N TYR A 467 -2.86 -30.00 -21.16
CA TYR A 467 -3.06 -29.20 -22.38
C TYR A 467 -3.38 -27.72 -22.12
N PHE A 468 -3.98 -27.36 -20.99
CA PHE A 468 -4.51 -26.01 -20.77
C PHE A 468 -3.42 -24.96 -20.43
N TYR A 469 -2.41 -25.33 -19.65
CA TYR A 469 -1.38 -24.39 -19.16
C TYR A 469 -0.27 -24.10 -20.17
N ARG A 470 0.08 -25.07 -21.03
CA ARG A 470 1.13 -24.91 -22.06
C ARG A 470 0.71 -23.93 -23.16
N HIS A 471 -0.53 -24.02 -23.63
CA HIS A 471 -1.06 -23.09 -24.64
C HIS A 471 -1.16 -21.67 -24.11
N LEU A 472 -1.64 -21.50 -22.87
CA LEU A 472 -1.75 -20.20 -22.24
C LEU A 472 -0.37 -19.54 -22.06
N TRP A 473 0.63 -20.29 -21.59
CA TRP A 473 2.00 -19.79 -21.41
C TRP A 473 2.67 -19.38 -22.73
N LEU A 474 2.58 -20.22 -23.78
CA LEU A 474 3.08 -19.88 -25.11
C LEU A 474 2.37 -18.66 -25.69
N GLN A 475 1.05 -18.56 -25.53
CA GLN A 475 0.27 -17.40 -25.94
C GLN A 475 0.72 -16.13 -25.20
N TYR A 476 0.93 -16.19 -23.88
CA TYR A 476 1.42 -15.04 -23.12
C TYR A 476 2.84 -14.63 -23.49
N GLN A 477 3.73 -15.58 -23.76
CA GLN A 477 5.09 -15.29 -24.21
C GLN A 477 5.09 -14.61 -25.59
N LEU A 478 4.25 -15.10 -26.52
CA LEU A 478 4.05 -14.51 -27.83
C LEU A 478 3.46 -13.09 -27.73
N ILE A 479 2.39 -12.91 -26.95
CA ILE A 479 1.75 -11.61 -26.72
C ILE A 479 2.75 -10.63 -26.11
N SER A 480 3.54 -11.05 -25.14
CA SER A 480 4.50 -10.17 -24.47
C SER A 480 5.64 -9.72 -25.39
N CYS A 481 6.20 -10.63 -26.19
CA CYS A 481 7.20 -10.25 -27.19
C CYS A 481 6.61 -9.33 -28.28
N LEU A 482 5.35 -9.54 -28.67
CA LEU A 482 4.63 -8.65 -29.59
C LEU A 482 4.37 -7.27 -28.99
N LEU A 483 4.04 -7.18 -27.69
CA LEU A 483 3.86 -5.92 -26.98
C LEU A 483 5.16 -5.12 -26.91
N VAL A 484 6.30 -5.77 -26.60
CA VAL A 484 7.62 -5.11 -26.59
C VAL A 484 8.03 -4.67 -28.00
N TRP A 485 7.75 -5.48 -29.02
CA TRP A 485 7.97 -5.12 -30.41
C TRP A 485 7.15 -3.89 -30.84
N ASN A 486 5.84 -3.91 -30.60
CA ASN A 486 4.93 -2.79 -30.94
C ASN A 486 5.31 -1.52 -30.18
N TRP A 487 5.66 -1.63 -28.90
CA TRP A 487 6.14 -0.50 -28.11
C TRP A 487 7.42 0.10 -28.69
N SER A 488 8.39 -0.73 -29.07
CA SER A 488 9.65 -0.29 -29.68
C SER A 488 9.43 0.41 -31.02
N HIS A 489 8.51 -0.11 -31.86
CA HIS A 489 8.18 0.49 -33.15
C HIS A 489 7.40 1.81 -33.00
N ASN A 490 6.48 1.90 -32.04
CA ASN A 490 5.73 3.13 -31.76
C ASN A 490 6.60 4.22 -31.10
N SER A 491 7.57 3.81 -30.28
CA SER A 491 8.51 4.74 -29.63
C SER A 491 9.52 5.34 -30.63
N LYS A 492 9.82 4.65 -31.74
CA LYS A 492 10.63 5.24 -32.83
C LYS A 492 9.93 6.42 -33.52
N HIS A 493 8.60 6.46 -33.55
CA HIS A 493 7.83 7.56 -34.14
C HIS A 493 7.66 8.78 -33.20
N GLN A 494 7.96 8.65 -31.91
CA GLN A 494 7.90 9.78 -30.94
C GLN A 494 9.25 10.47 -30.70
N PHE A 495 10.32 9.92 -31.27
CA PHE A 495 11.67 10.46 -31.14
C PHE A 495 12.35 10.46 -32.51
N GLU A 496 11.78 11.21 -33.47
CA GLU A 496 12.55 11.63 -34.63
C GLU A 496 13.60 12.67 -34.16
N PRO A 497 14.91 12.42 -34.31
CA PRO A 497 15.87 13.49 -34.32
C PRO A 497 15.64 14.30 -35.61
N LEU A 498 15.52 15.63 -35.48
CA LEU A 498 15.58 16.55 -36.61
C LEU A 498 16.77 16.19 -37.51
N HIS A 499 16.47 15.93 -38.78
CA HIS A 499 17.39 15.45 -39.82
C HIS A 499 18.62 16.36 -40.03
N CYS A 500 19.78 15.73 -40.26
CA CYS A 500 20.77 16.22 -41.22
C CYS A 500 20.89 15.21 -42.37
N LYS A 501 20.80 15.72 -43.61
CA LYS A 501 20.89 14.98 -44.88
C LYS A 501 22.32 14.49 -45.14
N THR A 502 22.47 13.26 -45.63
CA THR A 502 23.46 12.89 -46.65
C THR A 502 22.91 11.78 -47.55
N PHE A 503 23.19 11.92 -48.85
CA PHE A 503 22.74 11.14 -50.01
C PHE A 503 23.09 9.64 -49.99
N GLY A 504 22.31 8.82 -50.71
CA GLY A 504 22.77 7.57 -51.35
C GLY A 504 21.85 6.34 -51.30
N ASP A 505 21.19 6.06 -52.43
CA ASP A 505 20.81 4.77 -53.03
C ASP A 505 19.82 3.72 -52.44
N ILE A 506 18.66 3.65 -53.12
CA ILE A 506 18.06 2.53 -53.91
C ILE A 506 17.93 1.10 -53.32
N ASN A 507 16.66 0.68 -53.18
CA ASN A 507 16.01 -0.64 -53.28
C ASN A 507 16.74 -1.94 -52.84
N GLY A 508 16.12 -2.70 -51.92
CA GLY A 508 16.39 -4.14 -51.80
C GLY A 508 15.74 -4.85 -50.60
N THR A 509 14.83 -5.79 -50.86
CA THR A 509 14.08 -6.61 -49.89
C THR A 509 14.93 -7.60 -49.08
N LEU A 510 14.93 -7.48 -47.74
CA LEU A 510 15.58 -8.41 -46.80
C LEU A 510 14.71 -9.65 -46.49
N LYS A 511 15.20 -10.85 -46.86
CA LYS A 511 14.75 -12.15 -46.32
C LYS A 511 15.78 -12.67 -45.30
N SER A 512 15.36 -12.84 -44.06
CA SER A 512 16.17 -13.33 -42.94
C SER A 512 16.12 -14.86 -42.80
N GLN A 513 17.27 -15.54 -42.68
CA GLN A 513 17.37 -16.94 -42.27
C GLN A 513 18.25 -17.11 -41.02
N ILE A 514 17.98 -18.17 -40.25
CA ILE A 514 18.40 -18.42 -38.86
C ILE A 514 19.47 -19.53 -38.81
N TYR A 515 20.52 -19.38 -37.99
CA TYR A 515 21.52 -20.43 -37.71
C TYR A 515 21.72 -20.71 -36.20
N PHE A 516 22.01 -21.97 -35.86
CA PHE A 516 22.24 -22.48 -34.49
C PHE A 516 23.74 -22.61 -34.15
N ILE A 517 24.10 -22.37 -32.88
CA ILE A 517 25.46 -22.50 -32.32
C ILE A 517 25.71 -23.96 -31.86
N ARG A 518 26.92 -24.51 -32.08
CA ARG A 518 27.32 -25.88 -31.69
C ARG A 518 27.46 -26.03 -30.15
N PRO A 519 27.17 -27.22 -29.57
CA PRO A 519 26.92 -27.37 -28.11
C PRO A 519 28.16 -27.29 -27.21
N TYR A 520 29.38 -27.38 -27.75
CA TYR A 520 30.56 -27.64 -26.92
C TYR A 520 31.22 -26.41 -26.29
N THR A 521 30.85 -25.19 -26.69
CA THR A 521 31.45 -23.95 -26.16
C THR A 521 30.70 -23.38 -24.95
N VAL A 522 29.45 -23.78 -24.73
CA VAL A 522 28.64 -23.33 -23.56
C VAL A 522 28.88 -24.21 -22.33
N LEU A 523 29.26 -25.48 -22.53
CA LEU A 523 29.48 -26.42 -21.41
C LEU A 523 30.67 -26.03 -20.52
N TRP A 524 31.76 -25.50 -21.10
CA TRP A 524 32.97 -25.19 -20.35
C TRP A 524 32.89 -23.85 -19.58
N ALA A 525 32.14 -22.86 -20.08
CA ALA A 525 31.95 -21.58 -19.38
C ALA A 525 30.87 -21.66 -18.28
N SER A 526 29.99 -22.66 -18.34
CA SER A 526 28.93 -22.86 -17.34
C SER A 526 29.28 -23.90 -16.28
N LEU A 527 30.35 -24.69 -16.44
CA LEU A 527 30.72 -25.70 -15.45
C LEU A 527 30.99 -25.11 -14.05
N PRO A 528 31.74 -24.00 -13.87
CA PRO A 528 31.99 -23.44 -12.54
C PRO A 528 30.74 -22.84 -11.89
N THR A 529 29.85 -22.24 -12.69
CA THR A 529 28.62 -21.60 -12.23
C THR A 529 27.51 -22.61 -11.96
N THR A 530 27.42 -23.68 -12.76
CA THR A 530 26.51 -24.80 -12.58
C THR A 530 26.97 -25.67 -11.41
N PHE A 531 28.27 -25.85 -11.22
CA PHE A 531 28.84 -26.51 -10.03
C PHE A 531 28.58 -25.67 -8.77
N ALA A 532 28.78 -24.33 -8.81
CA ALA A 532 28.47 -23.45 -7.70
C ALA A 532 26.96 -23.42 -7.36
N THR A 533 26.07 -23.46 -8.35
CA THR A 533 24.61 -23.52 -8.13
C THR A 533 24.11 -24.91 -7.74
N PHE A 534 24.78 -25.99 -8.17
CA PHE A 534 24.46 -27.36 -7.77
C PHE A 534 24.94 -27.66 -6.35
N VAL A 535 26.12 -27.16 -5.97
CA VAL A 535 26.67 -27.26 -4.60
C VAL A 535 25.86 -26.39 -3.63
N THR A 536 25.50 -25.16 -4.00
CA THR A 536 24.66 -24.31 -3.14
C THR A 536 23.22 -24.81 -3.04
N SER A 537 22.63 -25.32 -4.12
CA SER A 537 21.28 -25.91 -4.06
C SER A 537 21.24 -27.25 -3.32
N SER A 538 22.30 -28.08 -3.40
CA SER A 538 22.42 -29.31 -2.62
C SER A 538 22.72 -29.04 -1.14
N LEU A 539 23.53 -28.03 -0.81
CA LEU A 539 23.74 -27.57 0.58
C LEU A 539 22.47 -27.00 1.20
N ILE A 540 21.67 -26.25 0.43
CA ILE A 540 20.37 -25.74 0.86
C ILE A 540 19.37 -26.90 0.99
N TYR A 541 19.41 -27.89 0.09
CA TYR A 541 18.60 -29.10 0.19
C TYR A 541 18.94 -29.92 1.44
N GLU A 542 20.22 -30.16 1.77
CA GLU A 542 20.60 -30.82 3.02
C GLU A 542 20.26 -29.96 4.26
N MET A 543 20.51 -28.64 4.23
CA MET A 543 20.14 -27.76 5.35
C MET A 543 18.64 -27.75 5.64
N ILE A 544 17.81 -27.86 4.61
CA ILE A 544 16.35 -27.86 4.75
C ILE A 544 15.84 -29.27 5.08
N TYR A 545 16.35 -30.31 4.42
CA TYR A 545 15.94 -31.70 4.65
C TYR A 545 16.38 -32.21 6.04
N TYR A 546 17.59 -31.85 6.49
CA TYR A 546 18.12 -32.30 7.79
C TYR A 546 17.47 -31.56 8.97
N ASN A 547 17.17 -30.26 8.84
CA ASN A 547 16.46 -29.50 9.87
C ASN A 547 14.98 -29.89 10.04
N ILE A 548 14.38 -30.48 9.00
CA ILE A 548 12.98 -30.90 9.05
C ILE A 548 12.82 -32.31 9.64
N ILE A 549 13.83 -33.19 9.55
CA ILE A 549 13.62 -34.63 9.85
C ILE A 549 14.46 -35.19 11.02
N HIS A 550 15.69 -34.74 11.33
CA HIS A 550 16.48 -35.38 12.42
C HIS A 550 17.24 -34.42 13.35
N LYS A 551 16.89 -34.46 14.66
CA LYS A 551 17.62 -33.80 15.76
C LYS A 551 18.80 -34.68 16.26
N SER A 552 19.99 -34.62 15.65
CA SER A 552 21.31 -34.95 16.25
C SER A 552 22.43 -34.94 15.18
N PRO A 553 23.69 -34.55 15.47
CA PRO A 553 24.71 -34.30 14.44
C PRO A 553 25.79 -35.40 14.35
N THR A 554 26.02 -35.96 13.16
CA THR A 554 27.30 -36.63 12.83
C THR A 554 27.71 -36.37 11.38
N TRP A 555 28.69 -35.47 11.20
CA TRP A 555 29.27 -35.04 9.93
C TRP A 555 30.43 -35.95 9.49
N LYS A 556 30.14 -37.11 8.88
CA LYS A 556 31.21 -38.01 8.38
C LYS A 556 31.18 -38.37 6.89
N VAL A 557 30.23 -37.88 6.09
CA VAL A 557 30.15 -38.22 4.66
C VAL A 557 30.71 -37.12 3.73
N THR A 558 30.90 -35.89 4.22
CA THR A 558 31.23 -34.73 3.38
C THR A 558 32.69 -34.66 2.92
N TRP A 559 33.61 -35.44 3.50
CA TRP A 559 35.05 -35.30 3.20
C TRP A 559 35.55 -36.12 2.00
N PHE A 560 34.79 -37.09 1.48
CA PHE A 560 35.28 -37.96 0.41
C PHE A 560 35.15 -37.34 -1.01
N PHE A 561 34.31 -36.32 -1.18
CA PHE A 561 34.06 -35.68 -2.50
C PHE A 561 34.75 -34.32 -2.71
N ILE A 562 35.41 -33.77 -1.68
CA ILE A 562 36.06 -32.45 -1.77
C ILE A 562 37.55 -32.55 -2.18
N LEU A 563 38.13 -33.75 -2.20
CA LEU A 563 39.56 -33.97 -2.46
C LEU A 563 39.90 -34.60 -3.82
N GLN A 564 38.97 -34.65 -4.79
CA GLN A 564 39.24 -35.14 -6.15
C GLN A 564 38.98 -34.10 -7.24
#